data_AF-A0A382WVJ6-F1
#
_entry.id   AF-A0A382WVJ6-F1
#
_cell.length_a   1.000
_cell.length_b   1.000
_cell.length_c   1.000
_cell.angle_alpha   90.00
_cell.angle_beta   90.00
_cell.angle_gamma   90.00
#
_symmetry.space_group_name_H-M   'P 1'
#
loop_
_entity.id
_entity.type
_entity.pdbx_description
1 polymer ?
#
loop_
_entity_poly.entity_id
_entity_poly.type
_entity_poly.pdbx_seq_one_letter_code
_entity_poly.pdbx_strand_id
1 'polypeptide(L)'
;WSLIPAFLGVVLLAVGARDLPIPTSTSTKGTPGMGLRGLGRGFTAFAACSVLFEIGNSADAFLVLRAQERGVSVVGLLWMLLAFNVVYTLVSTPAGFLADRVPRKWVVCGGWCIYALVYLGFALVNSSTQVTLLYMIYGVYHGLVAGAAKALVADLVPEELRGTAYGAYAAVVGLVSLPASVLAGVLWQGLGAWSGFGAAAPFWLGAVTALAATVLLFLTVPAEPVNSARV
;
A
#
# COMPACT_ATOMS: atom_id res chain seq x y z
N TRP A 1 -19.43 0.85 -9.39
CA TRP A 1 -20.34 -0.11 -8.71
C TRP A 1 -20.04 -0.32 -7.23
N SER A 2 -18.86 0.09 -6.70
CA SER A 2 -18.46 -0.10 -5.29
C SER A 2 -19.03 0.93 -4.28
N LEU A 3 -19.65 2.02 -4.76
CA LEU A 3 -20.20 3.09 -3.91
C LEU A 3 -21.40 2.63 -3.08
N ILE A 4 -22.27 1.78 -3.66
CA ILE A 4 -23.50 1.33 -3.01
C ILE A 4 -23.17 0.41 -1.80
N PRO A 5 -22.31 -0.62 -1.94
CA PRO A 5 -21.90 -1.44 -0.78
C PRO A 5 -21.16 -0.63 0.29
N ALA A 6 -20.28 0.30 -0.10
CA ALA A 6 -19.54 1.14 0.84
C ALA A 6 -20.47 2.05 1.66
N PHE A 7 -21.41 2.72 0.99
CA PHE A 7 -22.40 3.57 1.65
C PHE A 7 -23.30 2.75 2.60
N LEU A 8 -23.77 1.59 2.16
CA LEU A 8 -24.55 0.68 3.01
C LEU A 8 -23.74 0.21 4.22
N GLY A 9 -22.46 -0.12 4.06
CA GLY A 9 -21.58 -0.49 5.17
C GLY A 9 -21.44 0.61 6.20
N VAL A 10 -21.30 1.87 5.76
CA VAL A 10 -21.24 3.04 6.68
C VAL A 10 -22.55 3.22 7.42
N VAL A 11 -23.69 3.16 6.75
CA VAL A 11 -25.02 3.28 7.38
C VAL A 11 -25.24 2.16 8.40
N LEU A 12 -24.84 0.93 8.05
CA LEU A 12 -25.04 -0.24 8.90
C LEU A 12 -24.14 -0.20 10.14
N LEU A 13 -22.92 0.35 10.03
CA LEU A 13 -22.08 0.65 11.18
C LEU A 13 -22.67 1.79 12.02
N ALA A 14 -23.12 2.88 11.40
CA ALA A 14 -23.65 4.04 12.13
C ALA A 14 -24.92 3.71 12.93
N VAL A 15 -25.77 2.81 12.42
CA VAL A 15 -27.06 2.44 13.04
C VAL A 15 -26.97 1.15 13.86
N GLY A 16 -26.12 0.21 13.44
CA GLY A 16 -26.06 -1.15 13.98
C GLY A 16 -24.88 -1.42 14.92
N ALA A 17 -23.86 -0.55 14.97
CA ALA A 17 -22.75 -0.72 15.91
C ALA A 17 -23.27 -0.54 17.34
N ARG A 18 -23.27 -1.63 18.11
CA ARG A 18 -23.46 -1.59 19.55
C ARG A 18 -22.10 -1.78 20.19
N ASP A 19 -21.65 -0.78 20.93
CA ASP A 19 -20.43 -0.91 21.73
C ASP A 19 -20.67 -1.99 22.80
N LEU A 20 -19.95 -3.10 22.69
CA LEU A 20 -19.93 -4.10 23.75
C LEU A 20 -19.19 -3.49 24.94
N PRO A 21 -19.79 -3.47 26.15
CA PRO A 21 -19.11 -2.94 27.32
C PRO A 21 -17.85 -3.77 27.60
N ILE A 22 -16.69 -3.17 27.33
CA ILE A 22 -15.40 -3.71 27.74
C ILE A 22 -15.34 -3.63 29.27
N PRO A 23 -15.05 -4.72 30.00
CA PRO A 23 -14.85 -4.66 31.45
C PRO A 23 -13.81 -3.59 31.76
N THR A 24 -14.21 -2.58 32.53
CA THR A 24 -13.42 -1.39 32.84
C THR A 24 -12.16 -1.77 33.59
N SER A 25 -11.05 -1.95 32.86
CA SER A 25 -9.73 -1.63 33.42
C SER A 25 -9.73 -0.14 33.72
N THR A 26 -9.52 0.21 34.98
CA THR A 26 -9.35 1.57 35.47
C THR A 26 -8.20 2.27 34.74
N SER A 27 -8.48 2.89 33.60
CA SER A 27 -7.53 3.75 32.88
C SER A 27 -8.15 5.12 32.69
N THR A 28 -7.78 6.03 33.59
CA THR A 28 -7.96 7.47 33.51
C THR A 28 -7.06 8.06 32.42
N LYS A 29 -7.35 7.82 31.14
CA LYS A 29 -6.77 8.61 30.05
C LYS A 29 -7.86 9.02 29.07
N GLY A 30 -7.97 10.34 28.91
CA GLY A 30 -9.00 11.02 28.13
C GLY A 30 -9.15 10.45 26.72
N THR A 31 -10.30 10.75 26.12
CA THR A 31 -10.64 10.45 24.73
C THR A 31 -9.39 10.44 23.85
N PRO A 32 -8.99 9.28 23.28
CA PRO A 32 -7.85 9.20 22.39
C PRO A 32 -8.10 10.25 21.30
N GLY A 33 -7.31 11.31 21.29
CA GLY A 33 -7.45 12.36 20.30
C GLY A 33 -7.33 11.70 18.93
N MET A 34 -8.38 11.78 18.11
CA MET A 34 -8.47 11.21 16.76
C MET A 34 -7.35 11.67 15.79
N GLY A 35 -6.39 12.46 16.26
CA GLY A 35 -5.24 12.89 15.47
C GLY A 35 -4.20 11.79 15.32
N LEU A 36 -3.66 11.64 14.11
CA LEU A 36 -2.59 10.71 13.75
C LEU A 36 -1.39 10.76 14.71
N ARG A 37 -1.09 11.93 15.28
CA ARG A 37 -0.01 12.13 16.27
C ARG A 37 -0.27 11.43 17.61
N GLY A 38 -1.53 11.17 17.95
CA GLY A 38 -1.93 10.44 19.16
C GLY A 38 -1.61 8.94 19.10
N LEU A 39 -1.35 8.39 17.91
CA LEU A 39 -0.97 6.99 17.68
C LEU A 39 0.54 6.75 17.82
N GLY A 40 1.32 7.78 18.14
CA GLY A 40 2.75 7.68 18.38
C GLY A 40 3.62 7.99 17.15
N ARG A 41 4.90 8.25 17.41
CA ARG A 41 5.87 8.69 16.39
C ARG A 41 6.16 7.60 15.35
N GLY A 42 6.24 6.33 15.78
CA GLY A 42 6.48 5.20 14.89
C GLY A 42 5.36 5.03 13.86
N PHE A 43 4.10 5.01 14.32
CA PHE A 43 2.94 4.98 13.44
C PHE A 43 2.90 6.18 12.50
N THR A 44 3.10 7.40 13.03
CA THR A 44 3.08 8.62 12.21
C THR A 44 4.15 8.60 11.12
N ALA A 45 5.37 8.13 11.45
CA ALA A 45 6.47 7.98 10.49
C ALA A 45 6.13 6.94 9.41
N PHE A 46 5.59 5.78 9.81
CA PHE A 46 5.19 4.76 8.85
C PHE A 46 4.05 5.25 7.94
N ALA A 47 3.03 5.90 8.49
CA ALA A 47 1.96 6.50 7.70
C ALA A 47 2.49 7.55 6.71
N ALA A 48 3.43 8.41 7.13
CA ALA A 48 4.07 9.38 6.23
C ALA A 48 4.88 8.71 5.10
N CYS A 49 5.59 7.61 5.41
CA CYS A 49 6.29 6.83 4.39
C CYS A 49 5.31 6.19 3.41
N SER A 50 4.21 5.62 3.90
CA SER A 50 3.16 5.05 3.05
C SER A 50 2.46 6.10 2.20
N VAL A 51 2.26 7.32 2.70
CA VAL A 51 1.75 8.44 1.90
C VAL A 51 2.70 8.77 0.75
N LEU A 52 4.00 8.86 1.03
CA LEU A 52 4.99 9.13 -0.01
C LEU A 52 5.02 8.01 -1.06
N PHE A 53 4.99 6.75 -0.62
CA PHE A 53 4.87 5.60 -1.50
C PHE A 53 3.60 5.71 -2.36
N GLU A 54 2.46 6.03 -1.74
CA GLU A 54 1.14 6.06 -2.38
C GLU A 54 1.03 7.14 -3.47
N ILE A 55 1.76 8.26 -3.35
CA ILE A 55 1.81 9.31 -4.40
C ILE A 55 2.24 8.75 -5.75
N GLY A 56 3.15 7.79 -5.76
CA GLY A 56 3.60 7.11 -6.99
C GLY A 56 2.91 5.77 -7.23
N ASN A 57 2.24 5.22 -6.22
CA ASN A 57 1.36 4.05 -6.33
C ASN A 57 0.02 4.43 -6.95
N SER A 58 0.06 4.71 -8.25
CA SER A 58 -1.14 4.86 -9.06
C SER A 58 -1.97 3.58 -9.08
N ALA A 59 -3.25 3.69 -9.42
CA ALA A 59 -4.13 2.54 -9.59
C ALA A 59 -3.50 1.45 -10.48
N ASP A 60 -3.66 0.18 -10.09
CA ASP A 60 -3.14 -0.97 -10.85
C ASP A 60 -3.63 -1.02 -12.31
N ALA A 61 -4.73 -0.32 -12.62
CA ALA A 61 -5.22 -0.09 -13.97
C ALA A 61 -4.15 0.51 -14.90
N PHE A 62 -3.23 1.36 -14.42
CA PHE A 62 -2.16 1.93 -15.24
C PHE A 62 -1.18 0.86 -15.73
N LEU A 63 -0.87 -0.16 -14.92
CA LEU A 63 -0.04 -1.29 -15.34
C LEU A 63 -0.72 -2.09 -16.47
N VAL A 64 -2.04 -2.26 -16.38
CA VAL A 64 -2.85 -2.91 -17.42
C VAL A 64 -2.89 -2.05 -18.70
N LEU A 65 -3.08 -0.73 -18.57
CA LEU A 65 -3.03 0.20 -19.70
C LEU A 65 -1.65 0.18 -20.37
N ARG A 66 -0.57 0.06 -19.59
CA ARG A 66 0.80 -0.04 -20.11
C ARG A 66 1.04 -1.36 -20.84
N ALA A 67 0.43 -2.45 -20.36
CA ALA A 67 0.43 -3.72 -21.07
C ALA A 67 -0.29 -3.61 -22.43
N GLN A 68 -1.46 -2.97 -22.47
CA GLN A 68 -2.20 -2.73 -23.71
C GLN A 68 -1.43 -1.84 -24.69
N GLU A 69 -0.81 -0.76 -24.21
CA GLU A 69 0.03 0.13 -25.01
C GLU A 69 1.23 -0.61 -25.63
N ARG A 70 1.73 -1.66 -24.97
CA ARG A 70 2.77 -2.57 -25.50
C ARG A 70 2.24 -3.77 -26.27
N GLY A 71 0.95 -3.77 -26.62
CA GLY A 71 0.35 -4.76 -27.51
C GLY A 71 -0.08 -6.06 -26.83
N VAL A 72 -0.20 -6.10 -25.50
CA VAL A 72 -0.80 -7.26 -24.81
C VAL A 72 -2.29 -7.31 -25.15
N SER A 73 -2.74 -8.43 -25.74
CA SER A 73 -4.14 -8.64 -26.10
C SER A 73 -5.02 -8.77 -24.85
N VAL A 74 -6.34 -8.59 -25.00
CA VAL A 74 -7.30 -8.75 -23.89
C VAL A 74 -7.18 -10.12 -23.23
N VAL A 75 -7.06 -11.20 -24.02
CA VAL A 75 -6.84 -12.56 -23.50
C VAL A 75 -5.49 -12.65 -22.78
N GLY A 76 -4.45 -11.99 -23.30
CA GLY A 76 -3.15 -11.89 -22.64
C GLY A 76 -3.21 -11.20 -21.28
N LEU A 77 -4.02 -10.15 -21.13
CA LEU A 77 -4.23 -9.48 -19.84
C LEU A 77 -4.89 -10.40 -18.82
N LEU A 78 -5.84 -11.24 -19.24
CA LEU A 78 -6.48 -12.21 -18.35
C LEU A 78 -5.48 -13.24 -17.84
N TRP A 79 -4.60 -13.76 -18.72
CA TRP A 79 -3.52 -14.65 -18.32
C TRP A 79 -2.51 -13.96 -17.41
N MET A 80 -2.17 -12.71 -17.69
CA MET A 80 -1.26 -11.91 -16.88
C MET A 80 -1.83 -11.68 -15.47
N LEU A 81 -3.13 -11.37 -15.36
CA LEU A 81 -3.83 -11.23 -14.08
C LEU A 81 -3.90 -12.55 -13.32
N LEU A 82 -4.16 -13.67 -14.01
CA LEU A 82 -4.14 -14.99 -13.38
C LEU A 82 -2.74 -15.31 -12.83
N ALA A 83 -1.70 -15.12 -13.63
CA ALA A 83 -0.32 -15.37 -13.23
C ALA A 83 0.09 -14.51 -12.03
N PHE A 84 -0.30 -13.23 -12.03
CA PHE A 84 -0.12 -12.34 -10.86
C PHE A 84 -0.77 -12.92 -9.60
N ASN A 85 -2.03 -13.35 -9.67
CA ASN A 85 -2.74 -13.89 -8.51
C ASN A 85 -2.14 -15.20 -8.00
N VAL A 86 -1.67 -16.06 -8.90
CA VAL A 86 -0.95 -17.29 -8.54
C VAL A 86 0.35 -16.95 -7.80
N VAL A 87 1.17 -16.04 -8.34
CA VAL A 87 2.42 -15.60 -7.67
C VAL A 87 2.12 -14.97 -6.32
N TYR A 88 1.15 -14.05 -6.26
CA TYR A 88 0.72 -13.41 -5.01
C TYR A 88 0.33 -14.44 -3.95
N THR A 89 -0.51 -15.42 -4.33
CA THR A 89 -0.98 -16.46 -3.42
C THR A 89 0.19 -17.33 -2.92
N LEU A 90 1.06 -17.78 -3.83
CA LEU A 90 2.22 -18.62 -3.50
C LEU A 90 3.23 -17.89 -2.61
N VAL A 91 3.39 -16.58 -2.78
CA VAL A 91 4.36 -15.77 -2.00
C VAL A 91 3.78 -15.33 -0.65
N SER A 92 2.47 -15.09 -0.55
CA SER A 92 1.87 -14.52 0.68
C SER A 92 2.08 -15.39 1.94
N THR A 93 1.95 -16.72 1.83
CA THR A 93 2.18 -17.65 2.94
C THR A 93 3.64 -17.64 3.43
N PRO A 94 4.66 -17.89 2.58
CA PRO A 94 6.06 -17.83 3.03
C PRO A 94 6.48 -16.42 3.47
N ALA A 95 5.93 -15.36 2.85
CA ALA A 95 6.16 -13.99 3.29
C ALA A 95 5.63 -13.72 4.70
N GLY A 96 4.46 -14.29 5.05
CA GLY A 96 3.93 -14.25 6.41
C GLY A 96 4.88 -14.90 7.41
N PHE A 97 5.34 -16.14 7.13
CA PHE A 97 6.33 -16.82 7.98
C PHE A 97 7.64 -16.04 8.10
N LEU A 98 8.09 -15.38 7.03
CA LEU A 98 9.27 -14.52 7.07
C LEU A 98 9.03 -13.30 7.98
N ALA A 99 7.88 -12.64 7.85
CA ALA A 99 7.52 -11.47 8.64
C ALA A 99 7.35 -11.75 10.14
N ASP A 100 7.11 -13.02 10.51
CA ASP A 100 7.06 -13.42 11.92
C ASP A 100 8.45 -13.75 12.48
N ARG A 101 9.48 -13.93 11.63
CA ARG A 101 10.87 -14.25 12.04
C ARG A 101 11.82 -13.07 12.00
N VAL A 102 11.60 -12.12 11.10
CA VAL A 102 12.40 -10.89 10.99
C VAL A 102 11.53 -9.68 11.30
N PRO A 103 12.11 -8.55 11.76
CA PRO A 103 11.30 -7.36 12.00
C PRO A 103 10.51 -6.98 10.74
N ARG A 104 9.18 -6.82 10.87
CA ARG A 104 8.24 -6.65 9.75
C ARG A 104 8.61 -5.49 8.83
N LYS A 105 9.23 -4.46 9.41
CA LYS A 105 9.86 -3.33 8.72
C LYS A 105 10.75 -3.78 7.54
N TRP A 106 11.58 -4.80 7.73
CA TRP A 106 12.49 -5.31 6.71
C TRP A 106 11.76 -5.97 5.54
N VAL A 107 10.67 -6.68 5.83
CA VAL A 107 9.83 -7.31 4.80
C VAL A 107 9.14 -6.24 3.96
N VAL A 108 8.62 -5.18 4.61
CA VAL A 108 8.03 -4.02 3.91
C VAL A 108 9.07 -3.31 3.04
N CYS A 109 10.27 -3.03 3.56
CA CYS A 109 11.37 -2.47 2.76
C CYS A 109 11.70 -3.32 1.53
N GLY A 110 11.85 -4.64 1.71
CA GLY A 110 12.15 -5.56 0.62
C GLY A 110 11.06 -5.56 -0.45
N GLY A 111 9.79 -5.56 -0.02
CA GLY A 111 8.66 -5.42 -0.93
C GLY A 111 8.68 -4.09 -1.70
N TRP A 112 8.90 -2.96 -1.03
CA TRP A 112 8.96 -1.65 -1.69
C TRP A 112 10.17 -1.50 -2.63
N CYS A 113 11.30 -2.14 -2.34
CA CYS A 113 12.42 -2.26 -3.29
C CYS A 113 12.00 -3.04 -4.55
N ILE A 114 11.31 -4.17 -4.40
CA ILE A 114 10.81 -4.96 -5.54
C ILE A 114 9.82 -4.11 -6.35
N TYR A 115 8.91 -3.41 -5.68
CA TYR A 115 7.99 -2.48 -6.33
C TYR A 115 8.73 -1.44 -7.16
N ALA A 116 9.75 -0.79 -6.59
CA ALA A 116 10.52 0.24 -7.28
C ALA A 116 11.21 -0.31 -8.54
N LEU A 117 11.79 -1.51 -8.46
CA LEU A 117 12.39 -2.19 -9.61
C LEU A 117 11.37 -2.56 -10.68
N VAL A 118 10.19 -3.04 -10.26
CA VAL A 118 9.09 -3.35 -11.19
C VAL A 118 8.64 -2.09 -11.91
N TYR A 119 8.37 -1.00 -11.18
CA TYR A 119 7.94 0.26 -11.76
C TYR A 119 9.01 0.88 -12.66
N LEU A 120 10.29 0.82 -12.28
CA LEU A 120 11.40 1.18 -13.15
C LEU A 120 11.39 0.34 -14.45
N GLY A 121 11.13 -0.96 -14.33
CA GLY A 121 10.94 -1.85 -15.46
C GLY A 121 9.79 -1.41 -16.36
N PHE A 122 8.62 -1.07 -15.81
CA PHE A 122 7.46 -0.59 -16.58
C PHE A 122 7.71 0.76 -17.28
N ALA A 123 8.56 1.61 -16.68
CA ALA A 123 8.99 2.85 -17.30
C ALA A 123 9.85 2.58 -18.55
N LEU A 124 10.77 1.60 -18.47
CA LEU A 124 11.76 1.26 -19.50
C LEU A 124 11.31 0.17 -20.49
N VAL A 125 10.15 -0.45 -20.24
CA VAL A 125 9.69 -1.63 -20.96
C VAL A 125 9.59 -1.38 -22.47
N ASN A 126 9.93 -2.37 -23.30
CA ASN A 126 9.81 -2.25 -24.76
C ASN A 126 9.01 -3.36 -25.45
N SER A 127 8.64 -4.40 -24.72
CA SER A 127 7.95 -5.58 -25.27
C SER A 127 6.83 -6.04 -24.35
N SER A 128 5.76 -6.60 -24.93
CA SER A 128 4.66 -7.24 -24.22
C SER A 128 5.13 -8.36 -23.29
N THR A 129 6.13 -9.14 -23.69
CA THR A 129 6.70 -10.22 -22.86
C THR A 129 7.33 -9.66 -21.58
N GLN A 130 8.03 -8.54 -21.68
CA GLN A 130 8.64 -7.88 -20.53
C GLN A 130 7.56 -7.36 -19.56
N VAL A 131 6.47 -6.80 -20.10
CA VAL A 131 5.34 -6.36 -19.27
C VAL A 131 4.76 -7.53 -18.48
N THR A 132 4.50 -8.67 -19.13
CA THR A 132 3.97 -9.86 -18.44
C THR A 132 4.90 -10.33 -17.33
N LEU A 133 6.21 -10.37 -17.57
CA LEU A 133 7.19 -10.77 -16.56
C LEU A 133 7.22 -9.80 -15.37
N LEU A 134 7.26 -8.49 -15.65
CA LEU A 134 7.23 -7.46 -14.60
C LEU A 134 5.94 -7.53 -13.78
N TYR A 135 4.80 -7.78 -14.43
CA TYR A 135 3.51 -7.91 -13.74
C TYR A 135 3.43 -9.19 -12.88
N MET A 136 4.11 -10.27 -13.25
CA MET A 136 4.26 -11.44 -12.37
C MET A 136 5.12 -11.11 -11.15
N ILE A 137 6.25 -10.41 -11.33
CA ILE A 137 7.12 -9.98 -10.23
C ILE A 137 6.38 -9.00 -9.30
N TYR A 138 5.48 -8.18 -9.84
CA TYR A 138 4.58 -7.32 -9.04
C TYR A 138 3.74 -8.12 -8.04
N GLY A 139 3.36 -9.37 -8.37
CA GLY A 139 2.69 -10.28 -7.43
C GLY A 139 3.54 -10.64 -6.21
N VAL A 140 4.86 -10.71 -6.36
CA VAL A 140 5.80 -10.94 -5.25
C VAL A 140 5.78 -9.77 -4.27
N TYR A 141 5.79 -8.54 -4.79
CA TYR A 141 5.64 -7.33 -3.98
C TYR A 141 4.35 -7.38 -3.14
N HIS A 142 3.21 -7.64 -3.78
CA HIS A 142 1.93 -7.73 -3.07
C HIS A 142 1.95 -8.82 -1.99
N GLY A 143 2.56 -9.97 -2.30
CA GLY A 143 2.67 -11.10 -1.37
C GLY A 143 3.47 -10.75 -0.12
N LEU A 144 4.55 -9.97 -0.28
CA LEU A 144 5.39 -9.51 0.82
C LEU A 144 4.70 -8.45 1.68
N VAL A 145 4.09 -7.45 1.05
CA VAL A 145 3.65 -6.23 1.74
C VAL A 145 2.25 -6.36 2.35
N ALA A 146 1.33 -7.10 1.73
CA ALA A 146 -0.09 -7.13 2.13
C ALA A 146 -0.30 -7.52 3.60
N GLY A 147 0.44 -8.53 4.08
CA GLY A 147 0.42 -8.97 5.48
C GLY A 147 1.37 -8.16 6.37
N ALA A 148 2.62 -7.98 5.91
CA ALA A 148 3.67 -7.35 6.72
C ALA A 148 3.35 -5.89 7.07
N ALA A 149 2.76 -5.11 6.16
CA ALA A 149 2.39 -3.72 6.42
C ALA A 149 1.28 -3.59 7.47
N LYS A 150 0.24 -4.44 7.39
CA LYS A 150 -0.84 -4.45 8.39
C LYS A 150 -0.30 -4.80 9.77
N ALA A 151 0.52 -5.83 9.84
CA ALA A 151 1.07 -6.23 11.12
C ALA A 151 2.10 -5.23 11.66
N LEU A 152 2.85 -4.53 10.79
CA LEU A 152 3.69 -3.39 11.21
C LEU A 152 2.86 -2.25 11.79
N VAL A 153 1.67 -1.94 11.26
CA VAL A 153 0.75 -0.97 11.88
C VAL A 153 0.41 -1.39 13.31
N ALA A 154 0.10 -2.67 13.54
CA ALA A 154 -0.24 -3.21 14.85
C ALA A 154 0.93 -3.26 15.83
N ASP A 155 2.17 -3.36 15.33
CA ASP A 155 3.40 -3.35 16.12
C ASP A 155 3.76 -1.94 16.60
N LEU A 156 3.35 -0.91 15.86
CA LEU A 156 3.69 0.50 16.12
C LEU A 156 2.74 1.22 17.09
N VAL A 157 1.70 0.53 17.56
CA VAL A 157 0.69 1.10 18.47
C VAL A 157 0.35 0.13 19.61
N PRO A 158 -0.10 0.64 20.78
CA PRO A 158 -0.69 -0.19 21.82
C PRO A 158 -1.88 -1.00 21.31
N GLU A 159 -2.13 -2.15 21.93
CA GLU A 159 -3.18 -3.09 21.51
C GLU A 159 -4.57 -2.45 21.47
N GLU A 160 -4.87 -1.58 22.44
CA GLU A 160 -6.15 -0.88 22.59
C GLU A 160 -6.41 0.11 21.44
N LEU A 161 -5.36 0.54 20.73
CA LEU A 161 -5.45 1.53 19.65
C LEU A 161 -5.33 0.91 18.25
N ARG A 162 -5.19 -0.42 18.12
CA ARG A 162 -5.00 -1.09 16.82
C ARG A 162 -6.15 -0.85 15.85
N GLY A 163 -7.39 -0.90 16.33
CA GLY A 163 -8.57 -0.61 15.51
C GLY A 163 -8.53 0.80 14.91
N THR A 164 -8.25 1.81 15.75
CA THR A 164 -8.08 3.20 15.32
C THR A 164 -6.90 3.35 14.36
N ALA A 165 -5.78 2.68 14.61
CA ALA A 165 -4.60 2.73 13.75
C ALA A 165 -4.87 2.15 12.36
N TYR A 166 -5.56 1.01 12.26
CA TYR A 166 -5.97 0.43 10.97
C TYR A 166 -6.91 1.36 10.21
N GLY A 167 -7.92 1.92 10.89
CA GLY A 167 -8.86 2.86 10.29
C GLY A 167 -8.17 4.13 9.78
N ALA A 168 -7.31 4.74 10.61
CA ALA A 168 -6.57 5.95 10.26
C ALA A 168 -5.58 5.69 9.12
N TYR A 169 -4.87 4.57 9.14
CA TYR A 169 -3.95 4.18 8.06
C TYR A 169 -4.69 3.99 6.74
N ALA A 170 -5.79 3.23 6.74
CA ALA A 170 -6.61 3.01 5.55
C ALA A 170 -7.21 4.32 5.02
N ALA A 171 -7.67 5.21 5.90
CA ALA A 171 -8.23 6.50 5.53
C ALA A 171 -7.19 7.40 4.85
N VAL A 172 -5.99 7.51 5.42
CA VAL A 172 -4.90 8.34 4.86
C VAL A 172 -4.43 7.80 3.51
N VAL A 173 -4.18 6.48 3.40
CA VAL A 173 -3.79 5.86 2.13
C VAL A 173 -4.89 6.04 1.07
N GLY A 174 -6.15 5.79 1.44
CA GLY A 174 -7.28 5.98 0.52
C GLY A 174 -7.51 7.43 0.08
N LEU A 175 -7.25 8.40 0.96
CA LEU A 175 -7.33 9.83 0.61
C LEU A 175 -6.25 10.25 -0.40
N VAL A 176 -5.08 9.62 -0.33
CA VAL A 176 -3.92 9.93 -1.21
C VAL A 176 -4.01 9.18 -2.54
N SER A 177 -4.59 7.99 -2.57
CA SER A 177 -4.66 7.16 -3.78
C SER A 177 -5.45 7.81 -4.94
N LEU A 178 -6.50 8.57 -4.61
CA LEU A 178 -7.28 9.33 -5.60
C LEU A 178 -6.46 10.41 -6.31
N PRO A 179 -5.88 11.41 -5.60
CA PRO A 179 -5.04 12.43 -6.26
C PRO A 179 -3.79 11.81 -6.89
N ALA A 180 -3.22 10.74 -6.33
CA ALA A 180 -2.09 10.02 -6.94
C ALA A 180 -2.46 9.43 -8.32
N SER A 181 -3.64 8.82 -8.43
CA SER A 181 -4.13 8.27 -9.70
C SER A 181 -4.48 9.35 -10.72
N VAL A 182 -5.02 10.49 -10.27
CA VAL A 182 -5.24 11.67 -11.13
C VAL A 182 -3.90 12.22 -11.64
N LEU A 183 -2.91 12.36 -10.76
CA LEU A 183 -1.57 12.80 -11.11
C LEU A 183 -0.94 11.86 -12.14
N ALA A 184 -1.04 10.54 -11.96
CA ALA A 184 -0.58 9.55 -12.93
C ALA A 184 -1.25 9.72 -14.30
N GLY A 185 -2.57 9.92 -14.33
CA GLY A 185 -3.30 10.18 -15.57
C GLY A 185 -2.82 11.45 -16.27
N VAL A 186 -2.69 12.54 -15.52
CA VAL A 186 -2.19 13.83 -16.03
C VAL A 186 -0.75 13.71 -16.55
N LEU A 187 0.13 13.00 -15.85
CA LEU A 187 1.50 12.75 -16.31
C LEU A 187 1.52 11.91 -17.60
N TRP A 188 0.61 10.93 -17.72
CA TRP A 188 0.52 10.06 -18.88
C TRP A 188 0.03 10.80 -20.13
N GLN A 189 -1.16 11.40 -20.04
CA GLN A 189 -1.92 11.89 -21.21
C GLN A 189 -1.94 13.42 -21.33
N GLY A 190 -1.45 14.13 -20.31
CA GLY A 190 -1.48 15.58 -20.26
C GLY A 190 -2.80 16.18 -19.78
N LEU A 191 -2.89 17.51 -19.87
CA LEU A 191 -4.06 18.29 -19.50
C LEU A 191 -4.13 19.57 -20.36
N GLY A 192 -5.27 19.81 -20.99
CA GLY A 192 -5.47 20.99 -21.85
C GLY A 192 -4.56 20.96 -23.08
N ALA A 193 -3.73 22.00 -23.24
CA ALA A 193 -2.78 22.10 -24.35
C ALA A 193 -1.49 21.30 -24.14
N TRP A 194 -1.24 20.81 -22.92
CA TRP A 194 -0.06 19.99 -22.62
C TRP A 194 -0.38 18.50 -22.89
N SER A 195 0.49 17.83 -23.66
CA SER A 195 0.30 16.43 -24.11
C SER A 195 0.77 15.36 -23.11
N GLY A 196 1.23 15.76 -21.93
CA GLY A 196 1.80 14.84 -20.95
C GLY A 196 3.26 14.51 -21.23
N PHE A 197 3.83 13.68 -20.35
CA PHE A 197 5.17 13.09 -20.51
C PHE A 197 5.12 11.67 -21.11
N GLY A 198 3.92 11.17 -21.39
CA GLY A 198 3.69 9.86 -21.98
C GLY A 198 3.60 8.72 -20.97
N ALA A 199 3.34 7.53 -21.50
CA ALA A 199 2.99 6.35 -20.73
C ALA A 199 4.05 5.87 -19.72
N ALA A 200 5.33 6.26 -19.89
CA ALA A 200 6.40 5.89 -18.96
C ALA A 200 6.40 6.74 -17.67
N ALA A 201 5.85 7.96 -17.70
CA ALA A 201 6.06 8.96 -16.65
C ALA A 201 5.49 8.57 -15.28
N PRO A 202 4.27 8.00 -15.16
CA PRO A 202 3.77 7.57 -13.85
C PRO A 202 4.62 6.49 -13.20
N PHE A 203 5.22 5.62 -14.03
CA PHE A 203 6.08 4.54 -13.54
C PHE A 203 7.44 5.04 -13.04
N TRP A 204 8.00 6.07 -13.70
CA TRP A 204 9.17 6.77 -13.16
C TRP A 204 8.87 7.41 -11.80
N LEU A 205 7.73 8.09 -11.67
CA LEU A 205 7.31 8.67 -10.40
C LEU A 205 7.19 7.58 -9.32
N GLY A 206 6.48 6.48 -9.61
CA GLY A 206 6.33 5.35 -8.69
C GLY A 206 7.65 4.72 -8.26
N ALA A 207 8.59 4.55 -9.19
CA ALA A 207 9.92 4.04 -8.84
C ALA A 207 10.67 4.98 -7.88
N VAL A 208 10.66 6.29 -8.15
CA VAL A 208 11.36 7.29 -7.33
C VAL A 208 10.72 7.41 -5.95
N THR A 209 9.40 7.54 -5.87
CA THR A 209 8.71 7.69 -4.59
C THR A 209 8.79 6.43 -3.75
N ALA A 210 8.75 5.24 -4.36
CA ALA A 210 8.93 3.99 -3.64
C ALA A 210 10.34 3.84 -3.06
N LEU A 211 11.38 4.20 -3.81
CA LEU A 211 12.76 4.20 -3.28
C LEU A 211 12.91 5.22 -2.15
N ALA A 212 12.41 6.45 -2.34
CA ALA A 212 12.45 7.47 -1.31
C ALA A 212 11.70 7.04 -0.05
N ALA A 213 10.50 6.49 -0.20
CA ALA A 213 9.70 5.95 0.90
C ALA A 213 10.41 4.79 1.60
N THR A 214 11.08 3.90 0.87
CA THR A 214 11.87 2.80 1.43
C THR A 214 13.02 3.30 2.28
N VAL A 215 13.77 4.29 1.78
CA VAL A 215 14.88 4.91 2.53
C VAL A 215 14.35 5.60 3.78
N LEU A 216 13.28 6.39 3.67
CA LEU A 216 12.67 7.05 4.83
C LEU A 216 12.13 6.05 5.85
N LEU A 217 11.48 4.99 5.41
CA LEU A 217 10.97 3.93 6.28
C LEU A 217 12.14 3.27 7.02
N PHE A 218 13.21 2.92 6.30
CA PHE A 218 14.43 2.36 6.87
C PHE A 218 15.03 3.29 7.95
N LEU A 219 15.04 4.61 7.74
CA LEU A 219 15.67 5.55 8.65
C LEU A 219 14.79 5.96 9.84
N THR A 220 13.46 6.02 9.66
CA THR A 220 12.56 6.70 10.61
C THR A 220 11.64 5.76 11.39
N VAL A 221 11.33 4.58 10.86
CA VAL A 221 10.41 3.62 11.51
C VAL A 221 11.22 2.68 12.41
N PRO A 222 10.85 2.48 13.68
CA PRO A 222 11.55 1.54 14.56
C PRO A 222 11.38 0.10 14.07
N ALA A 223 12.38 -0.74 14.30
CA ALA A 223 12.31 -2.17 13.97
C ALA A 223 11.54 -2.97 15.03
N GLU A 224 11.58 -2.54 16.29
CA GLU A 224 10.99 -3.24 17.41
C GLU A 224 9.54 -2.81 17.68
N PRO A 225 8.64 -3.74 18.05
CA PRO A 225 7.26 -3.43 18.39
C PRO A 225 7.18 -2.68 19.72
N VAL A 226 6.19 -1.79 19.86
CA VAL A 226 5.97 -0.95 21.05
C VAL A 226 5.88 -1.77 22.35
N ASN A 227 5.40 -3.01 22.27
CA ASN A 227 5.25 -3.89 23.44
C ASN A 227 6.51 -4.66 23.85
N SER A 228 7.59 -4.65 23.04
CA SER A 228 8.83 -5.35 23.37
C SER A 228 9.66 -4.67 24.47
N ALA A 229 9.49 -3.36 24.67
CA ALA A 229 10.22 -2.58 25.68
C ALA A 229 9.62 -2.66 27.11
N ARG A 230 8.64 -3.55 27.35
CA ARG A 230 7.94 -3.69 28.65
C ARG A 230 8.14 -5.04 29.35
N VAL A 231 9.05 -5.88 28.86
CA VAL A 231 9.42 -7.18 29.49
C VAL A 231 10.80 -7.09 30.11
#